data_AF-A0A7Y5J026-F1
#
_entry.id   AF-A0A7Y5J026-F1
#
_cell.length_a   1.000
_cell.length_b   1.000
_cell.length_c   1.000
_cell.angle_alpha   90.00
_cell.angle_beta   90.00
_cell.angle_gamma   90.00
#
_symmetry.space_group_name_H-M   'P 1'
#
loop_
_entity.id
_entity.type
_entity.pdbx_description
1 polymer ?
#
loop_
_entity_poly.entity_id
_entity_poly.type
_entity_poly.pdbx_seq_one_letter_code
_entity_poly.pdbx_strand_id
1 'polypeptide(L)'
;MKRIIILCHILIGPFWLLGQSCGLEDTIIINPNATQTFQLQIADYFNNNLADPAQGVCGIELYFLHQFIDNLEITVTSPGGDVVQLIGPNTDEQFSFTFFSRWNITFLPCAETAMPDSGYVAQWSNEQPANFASGFFYDGSYYPYLGCLEDFNSGPVNGNWTFQINNNPSPYAGAVLFARLI
;
A
#
# COMPACT_ATOMS: atom_id res chain seq x y z
N MET A 1 -48.05 -49.85 -0.56
CA MET A 1 -47.57 -48.54 -0.07
C MET A 1 -46.16 -48.72 0.49
N LYS A 2 -45.11 -48.36 -0.26
CA LYS A 2 -43.73 -48.29 0.25
C LYS A 2 -43.13 -46.98 -0.23
N ARG A 3 -43.00 -46.01 0.67
CA ARG A 3 -42.37 -44.71 0.42
C ARG A 3 -40.89 -44.87 0.67
N ILE A 4 -40.08 -44.68 -0.37
CA ILE A 4 -38.61 -44.61 -0.26
C ILE A 4 -38.28 -43.15 0.02
N ILE A 5 -37.75 -42.87 1.22
CA ILE A 5 -37.26 -41.54 1.61
C ILE A 5 -35.76 -41.55 1.35
N ILE A 6 -35.31 -40.81 0.35
CA ILE A 6 -33.88 -40.58 0.06
C ILE A 6 -33.42 -39.46 0.99
N LEU A 7 -32.65 -39.80 2.03
CA LEU A 7 -32.03 -38.82 2.92
C LEU A 7 -30.71 -38.36 2.30
N CYS A 8 -30.72 -37.22 1.60
CA CYS A 8 -29.52 -36.59 1.06
C CYS A 8 -28.65 -36.07 2.23
N HIS A 9 -27.56 -36.76 2.55
CA HIS A 9 -26.61 -36.33 3.55
C HIS A 9 -25.64 -35.32 2.91
N ILE A 10 -25.86 -34.04 3.17
CA ILE A 10 -24.89 -32.99 2.89
C ILE A 10 -23.76 -33.15 3.91
N LEU A 11 -22.68 -33.84 3.51
CA LEU A 11 -21.41 -33.87 4.23
C LEU A 11 -20.73 -32.50 4.06
N ILE A 12 -21.04 -31.58 4.97
CA ILE A 12 -20.27 -30.34 5.14
C ILE A 12 -18.99 -30.75 5.88
N GLY A 13 -17.96 -31.12 5.12
CA GLY A 13 -16.60 -31.22 5.65
C GLY A 13 -16.09 -29.81 6.03
N PRO A 14 -15.22 -29.67 7.03
CA PRO A 14 -14.58 -28.40 7.33
C PRO A 14 -13.63 -28.06 6.17
N PHE A 15 -14.15 -27.34 5.18
CA PHE A 15 -13.30 -26.58 4.28
C PHE A 15 -12.63 -25.52 5.15
N TRP A 16 -11.33 -25.71 5.38
CA TRP A 16 -10.47 -24.67 5.90
C TRP A 16 -10.47 -23.56 4.86
N LEU A 17 -11.38 -22.59 5.04
CA LEU A 17 -11.32 -21.32 4.35
C LEU A 17 -10.10 -20.60 4.90
N LEU A 18 -8.94 -20.81 4.29
CA LEU A 18 -7.80 -19.93 4.48
C LEU A 18 -8.20 -18.60 3.83
N GLY A 19 -8.42 -17.57 4.64
CA GLY A 19 -8.56 -16.21 4.12
C GLY A 19 -7.29 -15.85 3.36
N GLN A 20 -7.43 -15.18 2.21
CA GLN A 20 -6.27 -14.67 1.50
C GLN A 20 -5.51 -13.70 2.42
N SER A 21 -4.19 -13.85 2.48
CA SER A 21 -3.30 -12.85 3.08
C SER A 21 -3.31 -11.62 2.18
N CYS A 22 -4.29 -10.74 2.40
CA CYS A 22 -4.56 -9.59 1.54
C CYS A 22 -3.87 -8.30 2.01
N GLY A 23 -2.97 -8.34 2.98
CA GLY A 23 -2.37 -7.12 3.49
C GLY A 23 -1.59 -7.30 4.79
N LEU A 24 -1.29 -6.16 5.40
CA LEU A 24 -0.51 -6.06 6.62
C LEU A 24 -1.27 -6.66 7.82
N GLU A 25 -0.62 -7.56 8.56
CA GLU A 25 -1.21 -8.26 9.70
C GLU A 25 -1.03 -7.52 11.04
N ASP A 26 -0.04 -6.61 11.14
CA ASP A 26 0.29 -5.89 12.37
C ASP A 26 0.77 -4.45 12.10
N THR A 27 0.72 -3.59 13.11
CA THR A 27 1.23 -2.22 13.01
C THR A 27 2.75 -2.20 12.91
N ILE A 28 3.28 -1.53 11.89
CA ILE A 28 4.72 -1.32 11.72
C ILE A 28 5.09 0.05 12.27
N ILE A 29 5.90 0.09 13.34
CA ILE A 29 6.41 1.34 13.90
C ILE A 29 7.49 1.91 12.98
N ILE A 30 7.34 3.17 12.57
CA ILE A 30 8.35 3.91 11.82
C ILE A 30 9.32 4.52 12.82
N ASN A 31 10.55 4.03 12.84
CA ASN A 31 11.56 4.48 13.79
C ASN A 31 12.18 5.83 13.37
N PRO A 32 12.51 6.72 14.32
CA PRO A 32 13.26 7.94 14.03
C PRO A 32 14.65 7.63 13.46
N ASN A 33 15.09 8.42 12.47
CA ASN A 33 16.42 8.37 11.86
C ASN A 33 16.85 6.96 11.43
N ALA A 34 15.92 6.23 10.83
CA ALA A 34 16.12 4.83 10.47
C ALA A 34 15.57 4.53 9.07
N THR A 35 16.12 3.46 8.51
CA THR A 35 15.55 2.76 7.35
C THR A 35 15.17 1.37 7.80
N GLN A 36 13.97 0.92 7.45
CA GLN A 36 13.43 -0.37 7.85
C GLN A 36 12.59 -0.97 6.73
N THR A 37 12.36 -2.28 6.81
CA THR A 37 11.55 -2.99 5.83
C THR A 37 10.48 -3.81 6.51
N PHE A 38 9.34 -3.96 5.84
CA PHE A 38 8.35 -4.99 6.12
C PHE A 38 7.94 -5.67 4.81
N GLN A 39 7.34 -6.85 4.91
CA GLN A 39 6.94 -7.63 3.75
C GLN A 39 5.47 -7.95 3.81
N LEU A 40 4.80 -7.86 2.66
CA LEU A 40 3.48 -8.45 2.45
C LEU A 40 3.67 -9.75 1.66
N GLN A 41 3.18 -10.85 2.21
CA GLN A 41 3.17 -12.13 1.51
C GLN A 41 1.86 -12.26 0.73
N ILE A 42 1.97 -12.23 -0.60
CA ILE A 42 0.83 -12.38 -1.51
C ILE A 42 0.82 -13.80 -2.07
N ALA A 43 -0.33 -14.46 -2.01
CA ALA A 43 -0.51 -15.82 -2.49
C ALA A 43 -1.86 -15.97 -3.21
N ASP A 44 -1.98 -17.06 -3.98
CA ASP A 44 -3.21 -17.49 -4.63
C ASP A 44 -3.81 -16.49 -5.65
N TYR A 45 -3.01 -15.57 -6.20
CA TYR A 45 -3.42 -14.85 -7.42
C TYR A 45 -3.53 -15.82 -8.59
N PHE A 46 -4.68 -15.80 -9.26
CA PHE A 46 -4.99 -16.69 -10.38
C PHE A 46 -4.07 -16.44 -11.58
N ASN A 47 -3.92 -15.18 -11.98
CA ASN A 47 -2.91 -14.78 -12.95
C ASN A 47 -1.67 -14.32 -12.20
N ASN A 48 -0.64 -15.16 -12.19
CA ASN A 48 0.59 -14.94 -11.42
C ASN A 48 1.73 -14.39 -12.29
N ASN A 49 1.44 -13.40 -13.13
CA ASN A 49 2.41 -12.82 -14.04
C ASN A 49 2.16 -11.31 -14.19
N LEU A 50 3.05 -10.49 -13.64
CA LEU A 50 2.97 -9.02 -13.71
C LEU A 50 3.23 -8.48 -15.12
N ALA A 51 3.82 -9.27 -16.01
CA ALA A 51 4.03 -8.89 -17.41
C ALA A 51 2.77 -9.08 -18.28
N ASP A 52 1.72 -9.72 -17.76
CA ASP A 52 0.50 -9.99 -18.52
C ASP A 52 -0.34 -8.70 -18.63
N PRO A 53 -0.68 -8.23 -19.85
CA PRO A 53 -1.50 -7.03 -20.01
C PRO A 53 -2.91 -7.13 -19.38
N ALA A 54 -3.37 -8.34 -19.07
CA ALA A 54 -4.63 -8.57 -18.36
C ALA A 54 -4.48 -8.63 -16.82
N GLN A 55 -3.27 -8.51 -16.27
CA GLN A 55 -2.98 -8.56 -14.84
C GLN A 55 -1.91 -7.53 -14.46
N GLY A 56 -2.34 -6.44 -13.84
CA GLY A 56 -1.46 -5.47 -13.19
C GLY A 56 -1.79 -5.33 -11.70
N VAL A 57 -1.04 -4.49 -10.99
CA VAL A 57 -1.42 -4.01 -9.66
C VAL A 57 -2.46 -2.90 -9.86
N CYS A 58 -3.70 -3.11 -9.43
CA CYS A 58 -4.79 -2.14 -9.59
C CYS A 58 -4.69 -0.99 -8.56
N GLY A 59 -3.97 -1.21 -7.48
CA GLY A 59 -3.61 -0.16 -6.54
C GLY A 59 -2.82 -0.67 -5.35
N ILE A 60 -2.26 0.28 -4.60
CA ILE A 60 -1.65 0.00 -3.29
C ILE A 60 -2.28 0.96 -2.28
N GLU A 61 -2.93 0.41 -1.26
CA GLU A 61 -3.47 1.22 -0.17
C GLU A 61 -2.52 1.22 1.00
N LEU A 62 -2.32 2.41 1.57
CA LEU A 62 -1.53 2.63 2.79
C LEU A 62 -2.35 3.46 3.78
N TYR A 63 -2.49 2.97 5.01
CA TYR A 63 -2.92 3.79 6.13
C TYR A 63 -1.75 3.98 7.09
N PHE A 64 -1.31 5.22 7.26
CA PHE A 64 -0.18 5.54 8.13
C PHE A 64 -0.33 6.86 8.89
N LEU A 65 0.52 7.01 9.89
CA LEU A 65 0.70 8.18 10.74
C LEU A 65 2.16 8.59 10.70
N HIS A 66 2.44 9.88 10.60
CA HIS A 66 3.78 10.45 10.74
C HIS A 66 3.68 11.90 11.21
N GLN A 67 4.57 12.36 12.09
CA GLN A 67 4.51 13.73 12.63
C GLN A 67 5.18 14.76 11.71
N PHE A 68 5.93 14.28 10.73
CA PHE A 68 6.66 15.11 9.78
C PHE A 68 6.81 14.38 8.43
N ILE A 69 5.83 14.55 7.55
CA ILE A 69 5.72 13.75 6.31
C ILE A 69 6.89 13.97 5.35
N ASP A 70 7.47 15.16 5.39
CA ASP A 70 8.55 15.64 4.50
C ASP A 70 9.79 14.75 4.49
N ASN A 71 10.06 14.03 5.58
CA ASN A 71 11.21 13.13 5.67
C ASN A 71 10.87 11.66 5.43
N LEU A 72 9.59 11.35 5.22
CA LEU A 72 9.14 9.98 5.03
C LEU A 72 9.22 9.61 3.55
N GLU A 73 9.87 8.48 3.27
CA GLU A 73 9.78 7.82 1.97
C GLU A 73 9.31 6.39 2.17
N ILE A 74 8.48 5.92 1.24
CA ILE A 74 8.05 4.54 1.18
C ILE A 74 8.23 4.05 -0.24
N THR A 75 9.05 3.03 -0.38
CA THR A 75 9.36 2.36 -1.65
C THR A 75 8.87 0.92 -1.61
N VAL A 76 8.29 0.46 -2.71
CA VAL A 76 7.81 -0.91 -2.86
C VAL A 76 8.63 -1.63 -3.91
N THR A 77 9.00 -2.88 -3.60
CA THR A 77 9.70 -3.79 -4.51
C THR A 77 8.85 -5.03 -4.73
N SER A 78 8.56 -5.36 -6.00
CA SER A 78 7.82 -6.56 -6.39
C SER A 78 8.64 -7.84 -6.13
N PRO A 79 8.01 -9.03 -6.14
CA PRO A 79 8.74 -10.30 -6.07
C PRO A 79 9.76 -10.49 -7.20
N GLY A 80 9.52 -9.85 -8.36
CA GLY A 80 10.44 -9.83 -9.51
C GLY A 80 11.61 -8.86 -9.36
N GLY A 81 11.54 -7.92 -8.41
CA GLY A 81 12.58 -6.93 -8.14
C GLY A 81 12.31 -5.55 -8.75
N ASP A 82 11.17 -5.34 -9.41
CA ASP A 82 10.77 -4.03 -9.92
C ASP A 82 10.47 -3.09 -8.75
N VAL A 83 10.81 -1.80 -8.87
CA VAL A 83 10.79 -0.84 -7.77
C VAL A 83 9.99 0.42 -8.13
N VAL A 84 9.08 0.82 -7.25
CA VAL A 84 8.31 2.07 -7.35
C VAL A 84 8.35 2.81 -6.01
N GLN A 85 8.56 4.12 -6.03
CA GLN A 85 8.52 4.95 -4.83
C GLN A 85 7.14 5.58 -4.68
N LEU A 86 6.41 5.16 -3.65
CA LEU A 86 5.05 5.64 -3.38
C LEU A 86 5.08 7.01 -2.72
N ILE A 87 5.86 7.16 -1.65
CA ILE A 87 5.96 8.38 -0.83
C ILE A 87 7.36 8.97 -0.96
N GLY A 88 7.43 10.27 -1.17
CA GLY A 88 8.65 11.07 -1.31
C GLY A 88 8.31 12.49 -1.81
N PRO A 89 9.31 13.37 -2.02
CA PRO A 89 10.71 13.15 -1.70
C PRO A 89 10.96 13.25 -0.20
N ASN A 90 12.10 12.71 0.25
CA ASN A 90 12.70 13.18 1.49
C ASN A 90 13.31 14.57 1.28
N THR A 91 12.82 15.56 2.00
CA THR A 91 13.25 16.94 1.87
C THR A 91 13.68 17.53 3.21
N ASP A 92 14.76 18.31 3.20
CA ASP A 92 15.24 19.07 4.35
C ASP A 92 14.49 20.42 4.48
N GLU A 93 13.54 20.70 3.58
CA GLU A 93 12.70 21.88 3.69
C GLU A 93 11.79 21.78 4.93
N GLN A 94 11.73 22.87 5.70
CA GLN A 94 10.92 22.92 6.90
C GLN A 94 9.48 23.31 6.55
N PHE A 95 8.68 22.35 6.07
CA PHE A 95 7.23 22.56 6.01
C PHE A 95 6.59 22.37 7.40
N SER A 96 5.27 22.49 7.44
CA SER A 96 4.53 22.43 8.69
C SER A 96 4.51 21.02 9.26
N PHE A 97 4.62 20.92 10.59
CA PHE A 97 4.33 19.66 11.28
C PHE A 97 2.95 19.12 10.88
N THR A 98 2.86 17.79 10.87
CA THR A 98 1.65 17.05 10.52
C THR A 98 1.17 16.20 11.69
N PHE A 99 1.26 16.75 12.90
CA PHE A 99 0.86 16.05 14.12
C PHE A 99 -0.64 15.74 14.12
N PHE A 100 -1.01 14.56 14.62
CA PHE A 100 -2.37 13.99 14.57
C PHE A 100 -2.97 13.81 13.16
N SER A 101 -2.20 14.07 12.10
CA SER A 101 -2.66 13.81 10.75
C SER A 101 -2.62 12.32 10.44
N ARG A 102 -3.49 11.93 9.51
CA ARG A 102 -3.78 10.55 9.14
C ARG A 102 -3.86 10.48 7.63
N TRP A 103 -3.17 9.52 7.03
CA TRP A 103 -3.13 9.32 5.59
C TRP A 103 -3.64 7.93 5.27
N ASN A 104 -4.84 7.85 4.71
CA ASN A 104 -5.44 6.64 4.17
C ASN A 104 -5.46 6.73 2.65
N ILE A 105 -4.31 6.47 2.04
CA ILE A 105 -4.01 6.85 0.66
C ILE A 105 -4.08 5.62 -0.24
N THR A 106 -4.69 5.79 -1.41
CA THR A 106 -4.68 4.79 -2.47
C THR A 106 -3.77 5.24 -3.59
N PHE A 107 -2.68 4.52 -3.82
CA PHE A 107 -1.86 4.68 -5.01
C PHE A 107 -2.50 3.92 -6.17
N LEU A 108 -2.62 4.57 -7.32
CA LEU A 108 -3.24 4.03 -8.52
C LEU A 108 -2.23 3.90 -9.67
N PRO A 109 -2.51 3.03 -10.66
CA PRO A 109 -1.80 3.02 -11.93
C PRO A 109 -1.87 4.41 -12.59
N CYS A 110 -0.80 4.82 -13.25
CA CYS A 110 -0.73 6.12 -13.93
C CYS A 110 -1.73 6.25 -15.09
N ALA A 111 -2.17 5.13 -15.66
CA ALA A 111 -3.22 5.08 -16.68
C ALA A 111 -4.64 5.29 -16.11
N GLU A 112 -4.83 5.13 -14.81
CA GLU A 112 -6.11 5.33 -14.14
C GLU A 112 -6.33 6.79 -13.73
N THR A 113 -7.58 7.16 -13.43
CA THR A 113 -7.89 8.52 -12.99
C THR A 113 -7.70 8.67 -11.47
N ALA A 114 -6.68 9.41 -11.06
CA ALA A 114 -6.47 9.78 -9.66
C ALA A 114 -7.45 10.87 -9.18
N MET A 115 -7.83 10.80 -7.91
CA MET A 115 -8.69 11.77 -7.22
C MET A 115 -7.99 12.23 -5.93
N PRO A 116 -7.00 13.12 -6.03
CA PRO A 116 -6.26 13.60 -4.87
C PRO A 116 -7.16 14.42 -3.94
N ASP A 117 -6.69 14.64 -2.71
CA ASP A 117 -7.37 15.53 -1.76
C ASP A 117 -7.54 16.95 -2.36
N SER A 118 -8.59 17.66 -1.95
CA SER A 118 -8.90 18.97 -2.52
C SER A 118 -7.74 19.96 -2.33
N GLY A 119 -7.21 20.47 -3.45
CA GLY A 119 -6.07 21.41 -3.46
C GLY A 119 -4.69 20.74 -3.64
N TYR A 120 -4.66 19.42 -3.78
CA TYR A 120 -3.47 18.62 -4.01
C TYR A 120 -3.38 18.19 -5.47
N VAL A 121 -2.17 17.91 -5.96
CA VAL A 121 -1.97 17.38 -7.31
C VAL A 121 -2.02 15.86 -7.31
N ALA A 122 -2.30 15.27 -8.48
CA ALA A 122 -2.49 13.82 -8.63
C ALA A 122 -1.23 13.00 -8.35
N GLN A 123 -0.05 13.54 -8.68
CA GLN A 123 1.23 12.92 -8.32
C GLN A 123 1.46 13.10 -6.81
N TRP A 124 1.73 12.02 -6.07
CA TRP A 124 2.16 12.17 -4.69
C TRP A 124 3.46 13.00 -4.65
N SER A 125 3.54 13.87 -3.67
CA SER A 125 4.76 14.56 -3.27
C SER A 125 4.59 14.86 -1.79
N ASN A 126 5.66 14.85 -1.01
CA ASN A 126 5.61 15.42 0.34
C ASN A 126 5.55 16.95 0.27
N GLU A 127 6.02 17.53 -0.84
CA GLU A 127 6.05 18.97 -1.14
C GLU A 127 4.79 19.40 -1.93
N GLN A 128 3.61 19.03 -1.44
CA GLN A 128 2.36 19.41 -2.11
C GLN A 128 2.19 20.93 -2.10
N PRO A 129 1.68 21.56 -3.18
CA PRO A 129 1.54 23.02 -3.23
C PRO A 129 0.72 23.62 -2.09
N ALA A 130 -0.26 22.87 -1.57
CA ALA A 130 -1.10 23.28 -0.45
C ALA A 130 -0.49 22.98 0.94
N ASN A 131 0.64 22.25 0.99
CA ASN A 131 1.24 21.61 2.16
C ASN A 131 0.29 20.69 2.93
N PHE A 132 0.83 19.60 3.48
CA PHE A 132 0.11 18.82 4.48
C PHE A 132 0.07 19.59 5.81
N ALA A 133 -1.04 19.45 6.54
CA ALA A 133 -1.34 20.20 7.75
C ALA A 133 -1.68 19.25 8.91
N SER A 134 -1.42 19.69 10.13
CA SER A 134 -1.72 18.97 11.37
C SER A 134 -3.23 18.75 11.59
N GLY A 135 -3.61 17.59 12.09
CA GLY A 135 -4.98 17.24 12.50
C GLY A 135 -5.95 16.89 11.36
N PHE A 136 -5.47 16.81 10.13
CA PHE A 136 -6.28 16.47 8.97
C PHE A 136 -6.35 14.95 8.72
N PHE A 137 -7.39 14.55 8.01
CA PHE A 137 -7.53 13.21 7.46
C PHE A 137 -7.42 13.32 5.94
N TYR A 138 -6.43 12.66 5.37
CA TYR A 138 -6.18 12.59 3.93
C TYR A 138 -6.61 11.23 3.42
N ASP A 139 -7.50 11.20 2.44
CA ASP A 139 -8.08 9.98 1.89
C ASP A 139 -8.16 9.94 0.36
N GLY A 140 -7.43 10.83 -0.30
CA GLY A 140 -7.34 10.89 -1.75
C GLY A 140 -6.61 9.70 -2.37
N SER A 141 -6.79 9.56 -3.68
CA SER A 141 -5.99 8.68 -4.52
C SER A 141 -4.98 9.45 -5.36
N TYR A 142 -3.78 8.88 -5.47
CA TYR A 142 -2.61 9.52 -6.06
C TYR A 142 -1.85 8.56 -6.96
N TYR A 143 -1.03 9.10 -7.85
CA TYR A 143 0.05 8.35 -8.49
C TYR A 143 1.26 8.27 -7.53
N PRO A 144 2.08 7.21 -7.60
CA PRO A 144 3.32 7.10 -6.81
C PRO A 144 4.22 8.30 -7.01
N TYR A 145 4.98 8.75 -5.99
CA TYR A 145 5.94 9.87 -6.12
C TYR A 145 6.92 9.71 -7.28
N LEU A 146 7.48 8.51 -7.48
CA LEU A 146 8.37 8.22 -8.60
C LEU A 146 8.09 6.83 -9.16
N GLY A 147 7.92 6.77 -10.48
CA GLY A 147 7.47 5.59 -11.21
C GLY A 147 5.95 5.48 -11.28
N CYS A 148 5.47 4.39 -11.84
CA CYS A 148 4.06 4.04 -12.03
C CYS A 148 3.82 2.60 -11.58
N LEU A 149 2.61 2.24 -11.16
CA LEU A 149 2.35 0.84 -10.74
C LEU A 149 2.48 -0.15 -11.91
N GLU A 150 2.32 0.32 -13.14
CA GLU A 150 2.57 -0.41 -14.38
C GLU A 150 4.05 -0.74 -14.62
N ASP A 151 4.97 -0.12 -13.86
CA ASP A 151 6.39 -0.46 -13.90
C ASP A 151 6.66 -1.81 -13.21
N PHE A 152 5.73 -2.30 -12.38
CA PHE A 152 5.72 -3.70 -11.96
C PHE A 152 5.29 -4.58 -13.15
N ASN A 153 6.22 -4.85 -14.06
CA ASN A 153 5.95 -5.53 -15.33
C ASN A 153 6.77 -6.80 -15.54
N SER A 154 7.43 -7.29 -14.49
CA SER A 154 8.21 -8.52 -14.54
C SER A 154 7.99 -9.40 -13.30
N GLY A 155 8.12 -10.70 -13.50
CA GLY A 155 8.00 -11.68 -12.41
C GLY A 155 6.56 -11.97 -11.95
N PRO A 156 6.42 -12.73 -10.85
CA PRO A 156 5.13 -13.16 -10.34
C PRO A 156 4.45 -12.09 -9.47
N VAL A 157 3.13 -12.16 -9.39
CA VAL A 157 2.32 -11.41 -8.41
C VAL A 157 2.46 -12.03 -7.02
N ASN A 158 2.40 -13.35 -6.94
CA ASN A 158 2.58 -14.14 -5.74
C ASN A 158 4.04 -14.10 -5.29
N GLY A 159 4.25 -13.85 -4.00
CA GLY A 159 5.56 -13.76 -3.38
C GLY A 159 5.65 -12.57 -2.42
N ASN A 160 6.87 -12.32 -1.96
CA ASN A 160 7.15 -11.27 -1.00
C ASN A 160 7.23 -9.91 -1.71
N TRP A 161 6.27 -9.05 -1.42
CA TRP A 161 6.34 -7.63 -1.73
C TRP A 161 7.05 -6.91 -0.59
N THR A 162 8.16 -6.26 -0.88
CA THR A 162 8.98 -5.60 0.16
C THR A 162 8.69 -4.11 0.17
N PHE A 163 8.28 -3.60 1.32
CA PHE A 163 8.09 -2.19 1.57
C PHE A 163 9.29 -1.69 2.38
N GLN A 164 10.05 -0.76 1.81
CA GLN A 164 11.12 -0.06 2.50
C GLN A 164 10.64 1.30 2.94
N ILE A 165 10.73 1.57 4.24
CA ILE A 165 10.43 2.86 4.84
C ILE A 165 11.75 3.54 5.16
N ASN A 166 11.99 4.71 4.58
CA ASN A 166 13.09 5.58 4.96
C ASN A 166 12.54 6.78 5.72
N ASN A 167 13.04 7.00 6.94
CA ASN A 167 12.67 8.11 7.80
C ASN A 167 13.93 8.81 8.33
N ASN A 168 14.92 8.97 7.46
CA ASN A 168 16.22 9.53 7.77
C ASN A 168 16.58 10.63 6.76
N PRO A 169 16.79 11.89 7.18
CA PRO A 169 16.79 12.37 8.57
C PRO A 169 15.37 12.58 9.10
N SER A 170 15.02 12.06 10.27
CA SER A 170 13.82 12.49 10.97
C SER A 170 13.89 12.12 12.45
N PRO A 171 13.79 13.08 13.39
CA PRO A 171 13.73 12.76 14.82
C PRO A 171 12.35 12.26 15.26
N TYR A 172 11.37 12.21 14.36
CA TYR A 172 9.99 11.87 14.67
C TYR A 172 9.67 10.44 14.26
N ALA A 173 8.82 9.80 15.06
CA ALA A 173 8.33 8.46 14.78
C ALA A 173 6.97 8.52 14.08
N GLY A 174 6.54 7.36 13.58
CA GLY A 174 5.21 7.16 13.03
C GLY A 174 4.81 5.69 13.09
N ALA A 175 3.78 5.34 12.31
CA ALA A 175 3.34 3.96 12.18
C ALA A 175 2.61 3.75 10.84
N VAL A 176 2.87 2.61 10.20
CA VAL A 176 1.98 2.07 9.17
C VAL A 176 0.98 1.15 9.87
N LEU A 177 -0.29 1.51 9.79
CA LEU A 177 -1.40 0.81 10.43
C LEU A 177 -2.00 -0.25 9.50
N PHE A 178 -1.92 -0.02 8.19
CA PHE A 178 -2.46 -0.92 7.17
C PHE A 178 -1.71 -0.74 5.86
N ALA A 179 -1.52 -1.84 5.13
CA ALA A 179 -1.04 -1.83 3.75
C ALA A 179 -1.68 -3.01 3.00
N ARG A 180 -2.13 -2.79 1.75
CA ARG A 180 -2.57 -3.88 0.87
C ARG A 180 -2.28 -3.60 -0.59
N LEU A 181 -2.21 -4.67 -1.37
CA LEU A 181 -2.28 -4.63 -2.83
C LEU A 181 -3.73 -4.90 -3.26
N ILE A 182 -4.15 -4.25 -4.34
CA ILE A 182 -5.45 -4.43 -5.01
C ILE A 182 -5.21 -5.01 -6.39
#